data_AF-A0A7L7L504-F1
#
_entry.id   AF-A0A7L7L504-F1
#
_cell.length_a   1.000
_cell.length_b   1.000
_cell.length_c   1.000
_cell.angle_alpha   90.00
_cell.angle_beta   90.00
_cell.angle_gamma   90.00
#
_symmetry.space_group_name_H-M   'P 1'
#
loop_
_entity.id
_entity.type
_entity.pdbx_description
1 polymer ?
#
loop_
_entity_poly.entity_id
_entity_poly.type
_entity_poly.pdbx_seq_one_letter_code
_entity_poly.pdbx_strand_id
1 'polypeptide(L)'
;MGITLIGIISGAYGGTALSDDMREVLSKVSFLAPYADTLAIILVIGSITYFSIVIGELIPKSLALGNAENIALFVAPIIQIFTTLTLPLVKILSISTNAIIRLLSIKESPEEKFPRMRFTKSLEPPASREYYAGMRPKCTKIFFIILVKELEV
;
A
#
# COMPACT_ATOMS: atom_id res chain seq x y z
N MET A 1 7.68 -5.30 -1.45
CA MET A 1 9.15 -5.32 -1.54
C MET A 1 9.79 -6.62 -1.05
N GLY A 2 9.40 -7.19 0.11
CA GLY A 2 9.93 -8.50 0.54
C GLY A 2 9.60 -9.66 -0.42
N ILE A 3 8.33 -9.73 -0.88
CA ILE A 3 7.91 -10.71 -1.89
C ILE A 3 8.67 -10.54 -3.23
N THR A 4 8.95 -9.30 -3.61
CA THR A 4 9.68 -8.96 -4.84
C THR A 4 11.14 -9.39 -4.75
N LEU A 5 11.79 -9.17 -3.59
CA LEU A 5 13.16 -9.61 -3.34
C LEU A 5 13.28 -11.15 -3.41
N ILE A 6 12.37 -11.85 -2.74
CA ILE A 6 12.32 -13.33 -2.76
C ILE A 6 12.02 -13.84 -4.18
N GLY A 7 11.12 -13.16 -4.91
CA GLY A 7 10.79 -13.47 -6.30
C GLY A 7 11.96 -13.26 -7.27
N ILE A 8 12.75 -12.19 -7.10
CA ILE A 8 13.95 -11.93 -7.90
C ILE A 8 15.02 -12.98 -7.62
N ILE A 9 15.26 -13.32 -6.35
CA ILE A 9 16.23 -14.35 -5.96
C ILE A 9 15.80 -15.71 -6.54
N SER A 10 14.56 -16.14 -6.29
CA SER A 10 14.05 -17.40 -6.81
C SER A 10 14.04 -17.44 -8.35
N GLY A 11 13.75 -16.31 -9.01
CA GLY A 11 13.76 -16.20 -10.47
C GLY A 11 15.17 -16.22 -11.05
N ALA A 12 16.15 -15.61 -10.39
CA ALA A 12 17.55 -15.66 -10.81
C ALA A 12 18.12 -17.08 -10.67
N TYR A 13 17.86 -17.75 -9.54
CA TYR A 13 18.30 -19.14 -9.33
C TYR A 13 17.55 -20.12 -10.26
N GLY A 14 16.23 -20.00 -10.39
CA GLY A 14 15.44 -20.86 -11.29
C GLY A 14 15.69 -20.60 -12.78
N GLY A 15 16.03 -19.37 -13.15
CA GLY A 15 16.31 -18.97 -14.53
C GLY A 15 17.61 -19.56 -15.07
N THR A 16 18.63 -19.74 -14.23
CA THR A 16 19.86 -20.44 -14.63
C THR A 16 19.63 -21.92 -14.92
N ALA A 17 18.79 -22.59 -14.12
CA ALA A 17 18.42 -23.98 -14.35
C ALA A 17 17.60 -24.17 -15.65
N LEU A 18 16.70 -23.24 -15.98
CA LEU A 18 15.90 -23.29 -17.22
C LEU A 18 16.66 -22.79 -18.46
N SER A 19 17.73 -22.00 -18.28
CA SER A 19 18.50 -21.47 -19.42
C SER A 19 19.31 -22.52 -20.15
N ASP A 20 19.71 -23.60 -19.47
CA ASP A 20 20.46 -24.71 -20.09
C ASP A 20 19.59 -25.45 -21.13
N ASP A 21 18.33 -25.75 -20.79
CA ASP A 21 17.37 -26.36 -21.73
C ASP A 21 17.09 -25.44 -22.93
N MET A 22 16.92 -24.14 -22.66
CA MET A 22 16.70 -23.14 -23.72
C MET A 22 17.92 -22.95 -24.62
N ARG A 23 19.13 -23.09 -24.08
CA ARG A 23 20.39 -23.03 -24.83
C ARG A 23 20.49 -24.21 -25.80
N GLU A 24 20.08 -25.41 -25.41
CA GLU A 24 20.07 -26.58 -26.30
C GLU A 24 19.09 -26.41 -27.48
N VAL A 25 17.97 -25.74 -27.26
CA VAL A 25 17.03 -25.41 -28.34
C VAL A 25 17.63 -24.37 -29.29
N LEU A 26 18.30 -23.34 -28.77
CA LEU A 26 18.90 -22.28 -29.58
C LEU A 26 20.15 -22.73 -30.35
N SER A 27 20.92 -23.68 -29.80
CA SER A 27 22.14 -24.20 -30.45
C SER A 27 21.84 -25.06 -31.68
N LYS A 28 20.62 -25.59 -31.82
CA LYS A 28 20.13 -26.29 -33.02
C LYS A 28 20.03 -25.37 -34.24
N VAL A 29 20.07 -24.06 -34.05
CA VAL A 29 20.07 -23.06 -35.12
C VAL A 29 21.48 -22.52 -35.31
N SER A 30 22.14 -22.89 -36.42
CA SER A 30 23.56 -22.57 -36.68
C SER A 30 23.91 -21.08 -36.64
N PHE A 31 22.96 -20.19 -36.94
CA PHE A 31 23.15 -18.73 -36.88
C PHE A 31 23.09 -18.17 -35.43
N LEU A 32 22.35 -18.83 -34.53
CA LEU A 32 22.18 -18.39 -33.14
C LEU A 32 23.15 -19.09 -32.18
N ALA A 33 23.79 -20.19 -32.59
CA ALA A 33 24.76 -20.93 -31.80
C ALA A 33 25.83 -20.07 -31.07
N PRO A 34 26.49 -19.07 -31.69
CA PRO A 34 27.47 -18.24 -30.97
C PRO A 34 26.87 -17.29 -29.93
N TYR A 35 25.57 -17.01 -30.01
CA TYR A 35 24.85 -16.14 -29.08
C TYR A 35 23.90 -16.92 -28.15
N ALA A 36 23.86 -18.25 -28.27
CA ALA A 36 22.85 -19.10 -27.64
C ALA A 36 22.84 -18.98 -26.11
N ASP A 37 24.02 -18.94 -25.48
CA ASP A 37 24.17 -18.73 -24.04
C ASP A 37 23.53 -17.41 -23.57
N THR A 38 24.00 -16.30 -24.15
CA THR A 38 23.57 -14.96 -23.74
C THR A 38 22.08 -14.77 -23.99
N LEU A 39 21.58 -15.22 -25.14
CA LEU A 39 20.17 -15.12 -25.48
C LEU A 39 19.29 -16.00 -24.59
N ALA A 40 19.70 -17.23 -24.30
CA ALA A 40 18.93 -18.14 -23.43
C ALA A 40 18.79 -17.54 -22.02
N ILE A 41 19.89 -17.05 -21.43
CA ILE A 41 19.88 -16.44 -20.10
C ILE A 41 18.97 -15.20 -20.07
N ILE A 42 19.13 -14.29 -21.03
CA ILE A 42 18.32 -13.05 -21.08
C ILE A 42 16.83 -13.37 -21.28
N LEU A 43 16.50 -14.28 -22.19
CA LEU A 43 15.13 -14.61 -22.52
C LEU A 43 14.42 -15.29 -21.35
N VAL A 44 15.09 -16.24 -20.68
CA VAL A 44 14.52 -16.97 -19.55
C VAL A 44 14.37 -16.06 -18.34
N ILE A 45 15.42 -15.35 -17.93
CA ILE A 45 15.35 -14.44 -16.78
C ILE A 45 14.35 -13.32 -17.04
N GLY A 46 14.36 -12.73 -18.23
CA GLY A 46 13.42 -11.68 -18.63
C GLY A 46 11.98 -12.16 -18.57
N SER A 47 11.70 -13.35 -19.11
CA SER A 47 10.37 -13.95 -19.09
C SER A 47 9.90 -14.24 -17.67
N ILE A 48 10.70 -14.93 -16.86
CA ILE A 48 10.35 -15.26 -15.47
C ILE A 48 10.11 -13.98 -14.65
N THR A 49 10.96 -12.97 -14.81
CA THR A 49 10.83 -11.68 -14.11
C THR A 49 9.55 -10.96 -14.50
N TYR A 50 9.25 -10.89 -15.79
CA TYR A 50 8.02 -10.27 -16.29
C TYR A 50 6.78 -10.97 -15.73
N PHE A 51 6.68 -12.30 -15.87
CA PHE A 51 5.54 -13.06 -15.38
C PHE A 51 5.40 -12.95 -13.85
N SER A 52 6.50 -13.01 -13.11
CA SER A 52 6.51 -12.88 -11.66
C SER A 52 5.99 -11.52 -11.20
N ILE A 53 6.42 -10.43 -11.83
CA ILE A 53 5.95 -9.07 -11.51
C ILE A 53 4.47 -8.88 -11.90
N VAL A 54 4.08 -9.34 -13.09
CA VAL A 54 2.71 -9.21 -13.60
C VAL A 54 1.73 -9.95 -12.69
N ILE A 55 2.00 -11.22 -12.38
CA ILE A 55 1.11 -12.06 -11.60
C ILE A 55 1.22 -11.77 -10.10
N GLY A 56 2.43 -11.50 -9.60
CA GLY A 56 2.69 -11.33 -8.17
C GLY A 56 2.31 -9.97 -7.62
N GLU A 57 2.41 -8.91 -8.43
CA GLU A 57 2.21 -7.55 -7.94
C GLU A 57 1.15 -6.79 -8.74
N LEU A 58 1.27 -6.73 -10.06
CA LEU A 58 0.43 -5.87 -10.91
C LEU A 58 -1.03 -6.33 -10.97
N ILE A 59 -1.29 -7.62 -11.19
CA ILE A 59 -2.66 -8.16 -11.26
C ILE A 59 -3.36 -8.05 -9.89
N PRO A 60 -2.78 -8.51 -8.77
CA PRO A 60 -3.41 -8.39 -7.45
C PRO A 60 -3.67 -6.93 -7.08
N LYS A 61 -2.73 -6.03 -7.39
CA LYS A 61 -2.88 -4.59 -7.14
C LYS A 61 -3.99 -3.98 -8.00
N SER A 62 -4.09 -4.36 -9.26
CA SER A 62 -5.15 -3.90 -10.15
C SER A 62 -6.53 -4.38 -9.69
N LEU A 63 -6.64 -5.66 -9.29
CA LEU A 63 -7.86 -6.21 -8.71
C LEU A 63 -8.22 -5.54 -7.38
N ALA A 64 -7.23 -5.22 -6.56
CA ALA A 64 -7.44 -4.53 -5.29
C ALA A 64 -7.95 -3.10 -5.49
N LEU A 65 -7.44 -2.38 -6.49
CA LEU A 65 -7.91 -1.04 -6.81
C LEU A 65 -9.29 -1.03 -7.47
N GLY A 66 -9.64 -2.08 -8.22
CA GLY A 66 -10.94 -2.19 -8.89
C GLY A 66 -12.14 -2.28 -7.93
N ASN A 67 -11.95 -2.80 -6.71
CA ASN A 67 -12.98 -2.89 -5.67
C ASN A 67 -12.48 -2.39 -4.31
N ALA A 68 -11.82 -1.23 -4.30
CA ALA A 68 -11.22 -0.65 -3.10
C ALA A 68 -12.22 -0.48 -1.94
N GLU A 69 -13.50 -0.22 -2.22
CA GLU A 69 -14.53 -0.03 -1.20
C GLU A 69 -14.83 -1.32 -0.41
N ASN A 70 -15.03 -2.44 -1.09
CA ASN A 70 -15.28 -3.73 -0.43
C ASN A 70 -14.06 -4.20 0.37
N ILE A 71 -12.86 -3.96 -0.14
CA ILE A 71 -11.62 -4.32 0.52
C ILE A 71 -11.37 -3.43 1.74
N ALA A 72 -11.64 -2.12 1.64
CA ALA A 72 -11.56 -1.20 2.77
C ALA A 72 -12.53 -1.61 3.88
N LEU A 73 -13.76 -1.97 3.55
CA LEU A 73 -14.75 -2.46 4.53
C LEU A 73 -14.32 -3.78 5.18
N PHE A 74 -13.66 -4.66 4.42
CA PHE A 74 -13.14 -5.93 4.94
C PHE A 74 -11.93 -5.74 5.86
N VAL A 75 -11.03 -4.81 5.53
CA VAL A 75 -9.79 -4.56 6.27
C VAL A 75 -10.01 -3.65 7.49
N ALA A 76 -11.02 -2.78 7.48
CA ALA A 76 -11.38 -1.90 8.59
C ALA A 76 -11.44 -2.59 9.97
N PRO A 77 -12.13 -3.74 10.17
CA PRO A 77 -12.16 -4.42 11.46
C PRO A 77 -10.79 -4.96 11.89
N ILE A 78 -9.94 -5.38 10.95
CA ILE A 78 -8.59 -5.89 11.24
C ILE A 78 -7.71 -4.76 11.78
N ILE A 79 -7.73 -3.61 11.11
CA ILE A 79 -7.01 -2.41 11.55
C ILE A 79 -7.50 -2.00 12.93
N GLN A 80 -8.80 -2.04 13.19
CA GLN A 80 -9.37 -1.65 14.49
C GLN A 80 -8.85 -2.52 15.65
N ILE A 81 -8.71 -3.83 15.44
CA ILE A 81 -8.13 -4.74 16.44
C ILE A 81 -6.67 -4.36 16.70
N PHE A 82 -5.91 -4.12 15.63
CA PHE A 82 -4.50 -3.76 15.73
C PHE A 82 -4.30 -2.42 16.44
N THR A 83 -5.10 -1.41 16.10
CA THR A 83 -5.12 -0.12 16.77
C THR A 83 -5.45 -0.30 18.25
N THR A 84 -6.48 -1.07 18.59
CA THR A 84 -6.87 -1.29 20.00
C THR A 84 -5.74 -1.94 20.81
N LEU A 85 -4.99 -2.88 20.21
CA LEU A 85 -3.83 -3.50 20.84
C LEU A 85 -2.64 -2.54 20.98
N THR A 86 -2.45 -1.64 20.03
CA THR A 86 -1.28 -0.73 20.00
C THR A 86 -1.52 0.58 20.77
N LEU A 87 -2.79 0.98 20.96
CA LEU A 87 -3.19 2.17 21.73
C LEU A 87 -2.56 2.29 23.14
N PRO A 88 -2.53 1.25 24.00
CA PRO A 88 -1.90 1.37 25.32
C PRO A 88 -0.40 1.69 25.21
N LEU A 89 0.30 1.12 24.22
CA LEU A 89 1.71 1.39 23.99
C LEU A 89 1.92 2.84 23.55
N VAL A 90 1.13 3.33 22.59
CA VAL A 90 1.19 4.71 22.11
C VAL A 90 0.89 5.71 23.23
N LYS A 91 -0.07 5.41 24.11
CA LYS A 91 -0.35 6.27 25.28
C LYS A 91 0.84 6.40 26.23
N ILE A 92 1.54 5.31 26.51
CA ILE A 92 2.75 5.33 27.35
C ILE A 92 3.85 6.19 26.70
N LEU A 93 4.04 6.03 25.38
CA LEU A 93 4.97 6.85 24.60
C LEU A 93 4.61 8.34 24.65
N SER A 94 3.34 8.69 24.43
CA SER A 94 2.87 10.08 24.50
C SER A 94 3.04 10.68 25.90
N ILE A 95 2.77 9.90 26.96
CA ILE A 95 3.02 10.34 28.34
C ILE A 95 4.50 10.60 28.58
N SER A 96 5.38 9.70 28.10
CA SER A 96 6.82 9.85 28.22
C SER A 96 7.32 11.11 27.50
N THR A 97 6.86 11.33 26.27
CA THR A 97 7.20 12.52 25.48
C THR A 97 6.74 13.80 26.17
N ASN A 98 5.50 13.83 26.64
CA ASN A 98 4.94 15.00 27.34
C ASN A 98 5.64 15.25 28.68
N ALA A 99 6.07 14.20 29.38
CA ALA A 99 6.86 14.33 30.60
C ALA A 99 8.22 14.98 30.31
N ILE A 100 8.88 14.59 29.23
CA ILE A 100 10.16 15.17 28.79
C ILE A 100 9.97 16.63 28.34
N ILE A 101 8.95 16.94 27.54
CA ILE A 101 8.65 18.31 27.08
C ILE A 101 8.39 19.23 28.27
N ARG A 102 7.63 18.76 29.28
CA ARG A 102 7.39 19.50 30.53
C ARG A 102 8.68 19.74 31.32
N LEU A 103 9.57 18.75 31.36
CA LEU A 103 10.86 18.87 32.04
C LEU A 103 11.80 19.84 31.32
N LEU A 104 11.74 19.89 29.98
CA LEU A 104 12.50 20.81 29.15
C LEU A 104 11.87 22.21 29.05
N SER A 105 10.70 22.42 29.68
CA SER A 105 9.98 23.69 29.72
C SER A 105 9.77 24.33 28.34
N ILE A 106 9.65 23.49 27.31
CA ILE A 106 9.30 23.91 25.95
C ILE A 106 7.81 24.22 26.00
N LYS A 107 7.47 25.51 25.93
CA LYS A 107 6.09 25.97 25.79
C LYS A 107 5.54 25.34 24.51
N GLU A 108 4.61 24.39 24.62
CA GLU A 108 3.83 23.97 23.46
C GLU A 108 3.16 25.22 22.90
N SER A 109 3.57 25.59 21.68
CA SER A 109 2.88 26.60 20.90
C SER A 109 1.43 26.14 20.80
N PRO A 110 0.43 26.96 21.17
CA PRO A 110 -0.95 26.69 20.82
C PRO A 110 -0.95 26.39 19.33
N GLU A 111 -1.40 25.19 18.98
CA GLU A 111 -1.70 24.78 17.61
C GLU A 111 -2.38 25.96 16.93
N GLU A 112 -1.67 26.58 15.99
CA GLU A 112 -2.17 27.69 15.22
C GLU A 112 -3.34 27.13 14.41
N LYS A 113 -4.54 27.21 15.00
CA LYS A 113 -5.81 26.94 14.33
C LYS A 113 -5.84 27.87 13.13
N PHE A 114 -5.32 27.41 12.00
CA PHE A 114 -5.54 28.03 10.70
C PHE A 114 -7.03 28.35 10.65
N PRO A 115 -7.44 29.63 10.46
CA PRO A 115 -8.84 30.00 10.50
C PRO A 115 -9.57 29.29 9.36
N ARG A 116 -10.10 28.09 9.65
CA ARG A 116 -10.82 27.23 8.69
C ARG A 116 -11.95 28.00 7.99
N MET A 117 -12.47 29.03 8.66
CA MET A 117 -13.48 29.94 8.12
C MET A 117 -13.04 30.70 6.85
N ARG A 118 -11.73 30.88 6.60
CA ARG A 118 -11.26 31.62 5.42
C ARG A 118 -11.15 30.74 4.17
N PHE A 119 -11.06 29.42 4.33
CA PHE A 119 -11.01 28.47 3.20
C PHE A 119 -12.36 27.84 2.87
N THR A 120 -13.29 27.72 3.83
CA THR A 120 -14.63 27.15 3.56
C THR A 120 -15.47 28.04 2.66
N LYS A 121 -15.28 29.37 2.74
CA LYS A 121 -16.08 30.31 1.94
C LYS A 121 -15.75 30.30 0.44
N SER A 122 -14.58 29.78 0.05
CA SER A 122 -14.17 29.69 -1.37
C SER A 122 -14.41 28.33 -2.00
N LEU A 123 -14.75 27.31 -1.21
CA LEU A 123 -14.88 25.92 -1.68
C LEU A 123 -16.30 25.36 -1.56
N GLU A 124 -17.32 26.19 -1.35
CA GLU A 124 -18.73 25.78 -1.46
C GLU A 124 -19.23 26.01 -2.90
N PRO A 125 -19.19 25.01 -3.79
CA PRO A 125 -19.89 25.08 -5.06
C PRO A 125 -21.42 25.13 -4.80
N PRO A 126 -22.19 25.93 -5.54
CA PRO A 126 -23.63 26.15 -5.30
C PRO A 126 -24.54 24.92 -5.53
N ALA A 127 -24.00 23.70 -5.65
CA ALA A 127 -24.70 22.49 -6.07
C ALA A 127 -24.64 21.32 -5.06
N SER A 128 -24.08 21.50 -3.85
CA SER A 128 -23.82 20.40 -2.91
C SER A 128 -25.05 19.87 -2.16
N ARG A 129 -26.17 20.62 -2.09
CA ARG A 129 -27.34 20.20 -1.30
C ARG A 129 -28.14 19.03 -1.88
N GLU A 130 -28.14 18.83 -3.20
CA GLU A 130 -28.91 17.75 -3.83
C GLU A 130 -28.19 16.39 -3.77
N TYR A 131 -26.85 16.37 -3.76
CA TYR A 131 -26.09 15.12 -3.81
C TYR A 131 -26.11 14.32 -2.48
N TYR A 132 -26.12 15.01 -1.33
CA TYR A 132 -26.15 14.34 -0.01
C TYR A 132 -27.53 13.79 0.38
N ALA A 133 -28.60 14.18 -0.30
CA ALA A 133 -29.96 13.72 0.00
C ALA A 133 -30.24 12.27 -0.42
N GLY A 134 -29.37 11.65 -1.23
CA GLY A 134 -29.51 10.26 -1.70
C GLY A 134 -28.65 9.23 -0.95
N MET A 135 -27.83 9.65 0.02
CA MET A 135 -26.84 8.77 0.65
C MET A 135 -27.51 7.89 1.73
N ARG A 136 -27.56 6.58 1.51
CA ARG A 136 -28.26 5.63 2.41
C ARG A 136 -27.64 5.61 3.81
N PRO A 137 -28.45 5.53 4.88
CA PRO A 137 -28.05 5.75 6.28
C PRO A 137 -27.17 4.65 6.92
N LYS A 138 -26.78 3.60 6.19
CA LYS A 138 -25.97 2.50 6.74
C LYS A 138 -24.45 2.77 6.70
N CYS A 139 -23.95 3.47 5.69
CA CYS A 139 -22.50 3.78 5.60
C CYS A 139 -22.08 4.87 6.60
N THR A 140 -22.99 5.79 6.94
CA THR A 140 -22.70 6.91 7.84
C THR A 140 -22.44 6.46 9.28
N LYS A 141 -23.14 5.42 9.78
CA LYS A 141 -22.95 4.94 11.16
C LYS A 141 -21.60 4.27 11.39
N ILE A 142 -21.07 3.54 10.41
CA ILE A 142 -19.76 2.87 10.53
C ILE A 142 -18.64 3.92 10.48
N PHE A 143 -18.74 4.88 9.56
CA PHE A 143 -17.77 5.98 9.48
C PHE A 143 -17.82 6.89 10.71
N PHE A 144 -19.01 7.14 11.27
CA PHE A 144 -19.17 7.93 12.49
C PHE A 144 -18.62 7.23 13.73
N ILE A 145 -18.73 5.89 13.83
CA ILE A 145 -18.10 5.13 14.92
C ILE A 145 -16.57 5.15 14.79
N ILE A 146 -16.03 5.04 13.57
CA ILE A 146 -14.58 5.15 13.31
C ILE A 146 -14.07 6.56 13.66
N LEU A 147 -14.81 7.60 13.27
CA LEU A 147 -14.37 9.00 13.43
C LEU A 147 -14.56 9.52 14.86
N VAL A 148 -15.59 9.08 15.58
CA VAL A 148 -15.81 9.46 17.00
C VAL A 148 -14.83 8.75 17.93
N LYS A 149 -14.41 7.52 17.62
CA LYS A 149 -13.45 6.78 18.46
C LYS A 149 -12.00 7.24 18.28
N GLU A 150 -11.67 7.83 17.13
CA GLU A 150 -10.36 8.43 16.85
C GLU A 150 -10.21 9.84 17.47
N LEU A 151 -11.33 10.55 17.73
CA LEU A 151 -11.34 11.89 18.33
C LEU A 151 -11.31 11.90 19.87
N GLU A 152 -11.30 10.73 20.52
CA GLU A 152 -11.23 10.58 21.98
C GLU A 152 -9.82 10.14 22.48
N VAL A 153 -8.83 10.21 21.59
CA VAL A 153 -7.38 10.06 21.88
C VAL A 153 -6.70 11.41 21.68
#